data_AF-A0A4D4JF69-F1
#
_entry.id   AF-A0A4D4JF69-F1
#
_cell.length_a   1.000
_cell.length_b   1.000
_cell.length_c   1.000
_cell.angle_alpha   90.00
_cell.angle_beta   90.00
_cell.angle_gamma   90.00
#
_symmetry.space_group_name_H-M   'P 1'
#
loop_
_entity.id
_entity.type
_entity.pdbx_description
1 polymer ?
#
loop_
_entity_poly.entity_id
_entity_poly.type
_entity_poly.pdbx_seq_one_letter_code
_entity_poly.pdbx_strand_id
1 'polypeptide(L)'
;MAYTHRPDLAPTQPMLDDYKKRGVSWATYEERFLELMGRRGIENGVPRELLDNAVLLCSEDRPHHCHRRLVAEYLVQRWDSVTIEHLI
;
A
#
# COMPACT_ATOMS: atom_id res chain seq x y z
N MET A 1 -2.49 -14.45 -16.44
CA MET A 1 -2.61 -13.28 -15.53
C MET A 1 -1.41 -12.39 -15.77
N ALA A 2 -1.63 -11.10 -16.00
CA ALA A 2 -0.55 -10.13 -16.17
C ALA A 2 -0.07 -9.65 -14.80
N TYR A 3 1.24 -9.48 -14.63
CA TYR A 3 1.84 -8.91 -13.43
C TYR A 3 2.46 -7.55 -13.78
N THR A 4 2.19 -6.54 -12.96
CA THR A 4 2.79 -5.21 -13.11
C THR A 4 3.54 -4.85 -11.84
N HIS A 5 4.85 -4.68 -11.97
CA HIS A 5 5.70 -4.27 -10.86
C HIS A 5 5.54 -2.75 -10.61
N ARG A 6 5.08 -2.36 -9.42
CA ARG A 6 4.86 -0.96 -9.01
C ARG A 6 5.61 -0.63 -7.71
N PRO A 7 6.93 -0.35 -7.76
CA PRO A 7 7.72 0.03 -6.58
C PRO A 7 7.23 1.31 -5.87
N ASP A 8 6.52 2.17 -6.59
CA ASP A 8 5.89 3.37 -6.09
C ASP A 8 4.74 3.09 -5.11
N LEU A 9 4.18 1.87 -5.12
CA LEU A 9 3.19 1.40 -4.13
C LEU A 9 3.84 0.61 -2.98
N ALA A 10 5.15 0.37 -3.03
CA ALA A 10 5.86 -0.46 -2.07
C ALA A 10 6.55 0.40 -0.98
N PRO A 11 6.75 -0.16 0.23
CA PRO A 11 7.53 0.50 1.25
C PRO A 11 9.00 0.59 0.84
N THR A 12 9.72 1.55 1.40
CA THR A 12 11.16 1.65 1.19
C THR A 12 11.91 0.64 2.08
N GLN A 13 13.08 0.18 1.63
CA GLN A 13 13.92 -0.71 2.43
C GLN A 13 14.25 -0.16 3.83
N PRO A 14 14.60 1.14 3.99
CA PRO A 14 14.82 1.72 5.32
C PRO A 14 13.61 1.62 6.25
N MET A 15 12.39 1.84 5.73
CA MET A 15 11.17 1.70 6.56
C MET A 15 10.95 0.26 7.02
N LEU A 16 11.23 -0.73 6.15
CA LEU A 16 11.14 -2.14 6.52
C LEU A 16 12.20 -2.52 7.55
N ASP A 17 13.42 -2.00 7.42
CA ASP A 17 14.50 -2.25 8.37
C ASP A 17 14.19 -1.63 9.74
N ASP A 18 13.66 -0.40 9.77
CA ASP A 18 13.22 0.25 11.00
C ASP A 18 12.13 -0.55 11.73
N TYR A 19 11.13 -1.04 10.97
CA TYR A 19 10.06 -1.87 11.52
C TYR A 19 10.56 -3.24 12.01
N LYS A 20 11.30 -3.98 11.17
CA LYS A 20 11.70 -5.37 11.46
C LYS A 20 12.90 -5.48 12.40
N LYS A 21 13.83 -4.53 12.38
CA LYS A 21 15.12 -4.61 13.11
C LYS A 21 15.21 -3.63 14.27
N ARG A 22 14.57 -2.46 14.17
CA ARG A 22 14.69 -1.41 15.20
C ARG A 22 13.47 -1.31 16.13
N GLY A 23 12.46 -2.16 15.93
CA GLY A 23 11.29 -2.23 16.80
C GLY A 23 10.40 -0.99 16.70
N VAL A 24 10.40 -0.29 15.56
CA VAL A 24 9.43 0.79 15.32
C VAL A 24 8.02 0.20 15.37
N SER A 25 7.11 0.90 16.04
CA SER A 25 5.73 0.46 16.17
C SER A 25 5.04 0.41 14.80
N TRP A 26 4.04 -0.48 14.64
CA TRP A 26 3.23 -0.52 13.42
C TRP A 26 2.54 0.82 13.15
N ALA A 27 2.00 1.49 14.18
CA ALA A 27 1.35 2.79 14.03
C ALA A 27 2.30 3.84 13.42
N THR A 28 3.54 3.91 13.90
CA THR A 28 4.56 4.80 13.33
C THR A 28 4.94 4.42 11.90
N TYR A 29 5.00 3.12 11.59
CA TYR A 29 5.24 2.66 10.21
C TYR A 29 4.10 3.07 9.28
N GLU A 30 2.86 2.91 9.72
CA GLU A 30 1.64 3.25 8.98
C GLU A 30 1.59 4.75 8.65
N GLU A 31 1.82 5.62 9.62
CA GLU A 31 1.91 7.08 9.42
C GLU A 31 2.95 7.45 8.35
N ARG A 32 4.17 6.92 8.49
CA ARG A 32 5.28 7.19 7.54
C ARG A 32 4.97 6.65 6.15
N PHE A 33 4.28 5.51 6.07
CA PHE A 33 3.91 4.89 4.80
C PHE A 33 2.85 5.71 4.06
N LEU A 34 1.81 6.16 4.76
CA LEU A 34 0.78 7.02 4.17
C LEU A 34 1.36 8.38 3.73
N GLU A 35 2.28 8.95 4.51
CA GLU A 35 3.03 10.15 4.11
C GLU A 35 3.83 9.92 2.82
N LEU A 36 4.49 8.75 2.69
CA LEU A 36 5.21 8.38 1.48
C LEU A 36 4.27 8.24 0.27
N MET A 37 3.10 7.62 0.44
CA MET A 37 2.10 7.49 -0.63
C MET A 37 1.63 8.87 -1.11
N GLY A 38 1.36 9.78 -0.17
CA GLY A 38 1.01 11.17 -0.46
C GLY A 38 2.12 11.93 -1.20
N ARG A 39 3.37 11.79 -0.75
CA ARG A 39 4.53 12.38 -1.43
C ARG A 39 4.73 11.86 -2.85
N ARG A 40 4.41 10.59 -3.09
CA ARG A 40 4.46 9.97 -4.43
C ARG A 40 3.27 10.34 -5.31
N GLY A 41 2.21 10.92 -4.74
CA GLY A 41 1.00 11.31 -5.47
C GLY A 41 0.35 10.13 -6.18
N ILE A 42 0.31 8.96 -5.54
CA ILE A 42 -0.15 7.71 -6.17
C ILE A 42 -1.60 7.81 -6.67
N GLU A 43 -2.41 8.67 -6.07
CA GLU A 43 -3.79 8.96 -6.50
C GLU A 43 -3.88 9.53 -7.92
N ASN A 44 -2.81 10.15 -8.41
CA ASN A 44 -2.72 10.73 -9.75
C ASN A 44 -1.75 9.94 -10.65
N GLY A 45 -0.76 9.26 -10.05
CA GLY A 45 0.28 8.50 -10.77
C GLY A 45 -0.08 7.04 -11.08
N VAL A 46 -1.15 6.50 -10.48
CA VAL A 46 -1.63 5.15 -10.77
C VAL A 46 -2.87 5.25 -11.67
N PRO A 47 -2.84 4.70 -12.91
CA PRO A 47 -4.03 4.61 -13.74
C PRO A 47 -5.11 3.79 -13.04
N ARG A 48 -6.35 4.28 -13.00
CA ARG A 48 -7.45 3.57 -12.32
C ARG A 48 -7.74 2.23 -12.98
N GLU A 49 -7.56 2.15 -14.29
CA GLU A 49 -7.74 0.96 -15.12
C GLU A 49 -6.74 -0.14 -14.73
N LEU A 50 -5.58 0.22 -14.15
CA LEU A 50 -4.62 -0.76 -13.65
C LEU A 50 -5.12 -1.46 -12.38
N LEU A 51 -5.98 -0.81 -11.61
CA LEU A 51 -6.51 -1.33 -10.35
C LEU A 51 -7.95 -1.86 -10.47
N ASP A 52 -8.58 -1.72 -11.63
CA ASP A 52 -9.87 -2.35 -11.91
C ASP A 52 -9.73 -3.88 -11.91
N ASN A 53 -10.43 -4.54 -10.98
CA ASN A 53 -10.34 -5.99 -10.75
C ASN A 53 -8.91 -6.51 -10.52
N ALA A 54 -8.03 -5.67 -9.95
CA ALA A 54 -6.65 -6.05 -9.64
C ALA A 54 -6.49 -6.55 -8.20
N VAL A 55 -5.44 -7.34 -7.98
CA VAL A 55 -5.03 -7.80 -6.64
C VAL A 55 -3.70 -7.16 -6.26
N LEU A 56 -3.69 -6.48 -5.11
CA LEU A 56 -2.47 -5.94 -4.52
C LEU A 56 -1.71 -7.04 -3.79
N LEU A 57 -0.51 -7.35 -4.28
CA LEU A 57 0.36 -8.38 -3.70
C LEU A 57 1.22 -7.82 -2.56
N CYS A 58 1.41 -8.64 -1.53
CA CYS A 58 2.23 -8.33 -0.35
C CYS A 58 2.93 -9.61 0.13
N SER A 59 4.06 -9.47 0.83
CA SER A 59 4.79 -10.60 1.43
C SER A 59 4.14 -11.14 2.71
N GLU A 60 3.24 -10.39 3.32
CA GLU A 60 2.58 -10.75 4.58
C GLU A 60 1.39 -11.69 4.31
N ASP A 61 1.22 -12.69 5.19
CA ASP A 61 0.13 -13.67 5.10
C ASP A 61 -1.22 -13.02 5.42
N ARG A 62 -1.28 -12.19 6.46
CA ARG A 62 -2.51 -11.58 7.00
C ARG A 62 -2.65 -10.09 6.70
N PRO A 63 -3.90 -9.56 6.64
CA PRO A 63 -4.15 -8.16 6.31
C PRO A 63 -3.86 -7.16 7.45
N HIS A 64 -3.55 -7.61 8.67
CA HIS A 64 -3.43 -6.71 9.83
C HIS A 64 -2.25 -5.73 9.71
N HIS A 65 -1.09 -6.23 9.28
CA HIS A 65 0.16 -5.45 9.17
C HIS A 65 0.72 -5.49 7.74
N CYS A 66 -0.16 -5.32 6.75
CA CYS A 66 0.24 -5.37 5.35
C CYS A 66 0.17 -3.99 4.69
N HIS A 67 1.09 -3.71 3.76
CA HIS A 67 1.06 -2.47 3.00
C HIS A 67 -0.06 -2.45 1.95
N ARG A 68 -0.58 -3.62 1.54
CA ARG A 68 -1.70 -3.70 0.56
C ARG A 68 -2.97 -3.04 1.10
N ARG A 69 -3.26 -3.21 2.40
CA ARG A 69 -4.35 -2.53 3.11
C ARG A 69 -4.17 -1.01 3.02
N LEU A 70 -3.00 -0.52 3.43
CA LEU A 70 -2.71 0.92 3.48
C LEU A 70 -2.84 1.59 2.11
N VAL A 71 -2.36 0.95 1.05
CA VAL A 71 -2.50 1.46 -0.33
C VAL A 71 -3.97 1.49 -0.75
N ALA A 72 -4.70 0.40 -0.53
CA ALA A 72 -6.12 0.31 -0.89
C ALA A 72 -6.96 1.37 -0.14
N GLU A 73 -6.80 1.47 1.18
CA GLU A 73 -7.50 2.45 2.02
C GLU A 73 -7.15 3.89 1.63
N TYR A 74 -5.88 4.17 1.35
CA TYR A 74 -5.44 5.49 0.87
C TYR A 74 -6.15 5.88 -0.43
N LEU A 75 -6.23 4.97 -1.40
CA LEU A 75 -6.85 5.24 -2.70
C LEU A 75 -8.37 5.40 -2.59
N VAL A 76 -9.05 4.61 -1.75
CA VAL A 76 -10.50 4.76 -1.48
C VAL A 76 -10.84 6.14 -0.94
N GLN A 77 -9.96 6.74 -0.14
CA GLN A 77 -10.18 8.10 0.38
C GLN A 77 -10.00 9.20 -0.67
N ARG A 78 -9.38 8.90 -1.82
CA ARG A 78 -9.03 9.89 -2.86
C ARG A 78 -9.75 9.68 -4.18
N TRP A 79 -10.31 8.49 -4.39
CA TRP A 79 -11.04 8.14 -5.60
C TRP A 79 -12.51 7.90 -5.26
N ASP A 80 -13.39 8.51 -6.05
CA ASP A 80 -14.82 8.20 -5.97
C ASP A 80 -15.10 6.78 -6.48
N SER A 81 -16.09 6.12 -5.88
CA SER A 81 -16.67 4.86 -6.35
C SER A 81 -15.70 3.66 -6.38
N VAL A 82 -14.82 3.55 -5.38
CA VAL A 82 -13.93 2.38 -5.21
C VAL A 82 -14.51 1.41 -4.18
N THR A 83 -14.54 0.12 -4.52
CA THR A 83 -14.83 -0.97 -3.57
C THR A 83 -13.55 -1.74 -3.31
N ILE A 84 -13.23 -1.99 -2.04
CA ILE A 84 -12.07 -2.81 -1.65
C ILE A 84 -12.53 -4.04 -0.87
N GLU A 85 -11.91 -5.18 -1.17
CA GLU A 85 -12.09 -6.42 -0.44
C GLU A 85 -10.73 -6.90 0.10
N HIS A 86 -10.67 -7.14 1.40
CA HIS A 86 -9.47 -7.63 2.06
C HIS A 86 -9.47 -9.15 2.03
N LEU A 87 -8.66 -9.73 1.16
CA LEU A 87 -8.49 -11.17 1.07
C LEU A 87 -7.79 -11.73 2.33
N ILE A 88 -8.36 -12.80 2.88
CA ILE A 88 -7.91 -13.56 4.07
C ILE A 88 -7.23 -14.86 3.62
#